data_AF-A0A949YXX9-F1
#
_entry.id   AF-A0A949YXX9-F1
#
_cell.length_a   1.000
_cell.length_b   1.000
_cell.length_c   1.000
_cell.angle_alpha   90.00
_cell.angle_beta   90.00
_cell.angle_gamma   90.00
#
_symmetry.space_group_name_H-M   'P 1'
#
loop_
_entity.id
_entity.type
_entity.pdbx_description
1 polymer ?
#
loop_
_entity_poly.entity_id
_entity_poly.type
_entity_poly.pdbx_seq_one_letter_code
_entity_poly.pdbx_strand_id
1 'polypeptide(L)'
;MPLNKSCIGKEFAPATTEVTAAATQEYARAYNEDNPAFFDASRPGGLVAPPMFAAVVTWSSTLNAVMDPEVGADLLRLVHGEQDMRFLAPIRPGDRITTRAK
;
A
#
# COMPACT_ATOMS: atom_id res chain seq x y z
N MET A 1 20.51 -8.77 -15.71
CA MET A 1 20.39 -10.22 -15.39
C MET A 1 18.94 -10.50 -15.00
N PRO A 2 18.43 -11.73 -15.17
CA PRO A 2 17.13 -12.07 -14.60
C PRO A 2 17.17 -11.96 -13.06
N LEU A 3 16.01 -11.74 -12.44
CA LEU A 3 15.88 -11.79 -10.98
C LEU A 3 16.26 -13.16 -10.43
N ASN A 4 16.75 -13.20 -9.19
CA ASN A 4 17.16 -14.44 -8.54
C ASN A 4 15.95 -15.33 -8.21
N LYS A 5 15.89 -16.50 -8.84
CA LYS A 5 14.79 -17.46 -8.64
C LYS A 5 14.83 -18.19 -7.30
N SER A 6 15.95 -18.16 -6.55
CA SER A 6 16.00 -18.77 -5.21
C SER A 6 15.10 -18.05 -4.21
N CYS A 7 14.73 -16.79 -4.47
CA CYS A 7 13.87 -16.00 -3.61
C CYS A 7 12.37 -16.33 -3.75
N ILE A 8 11.97 -17.23 -4.65
CA ILE A 8 10.56 -17.61 -4.81
C ILE A 8 10.03 -18.20 -3.49
N GLY A 9 8.99 -17.58 -2.94
CA GLY A 9 8.35 -18.00 -1.68
C GLY A 9 9.06 -17.49 -0.41
N LYS A 10 10.11 -16.68 -0.55
CA LYS A 10 10.77 -16.00 0.57
C LYS A 10 9.82 -14.98 1.19
N GLU A 11 9.63 -15.04 2.49
CA GLU A 11 8.88 -14.01 3.22
C GLU A 11 9.82 -12.91 3.71
N PHE A 12 9.46 -11.65 3.47
CA PHE A 12 10.25 -10.51 3.88
C PHE A 12 9.77 -9.96 5.24
N ALA A 13 10.60 -9.12 5.87
CA ALA A 13 10.24 -8.48 7.14
C ALA A 13 8.93 -7.69 6.98
N PRO A 14 7.98 -7.80 7.95
CA PRO A 14 6.73 -7.06 7.86
C PRO A 14 6.96 -5.57 8.13
N ALA A 15 6.08 -4.74 7.59
CA ALA A 15 6.01 -3.31 7.89
C ALA A 15 4.64 -2.99 8.50
N THR A 16 4.59 -2.05 9.44
CA THR A 16 3.33 -1.59 10.03
C THR A 16 3.12 -0.12 9.74
N THR A 17 1.93 0.22 9.26
CA THR A 17 1.52 1.59 8.94
C THR A 17 0.33 1.97 9.81
N GLU A 18 0.41 3.14 10.43
CA GLU A 18 -0.73 3.80 11.05
C GLU A 18 -1.44 4.68 10.01
N VAL A 19 -2.74 4.45 9.84
CA VAL A 19 -3.54 5.18 8.86
C VAL A 19 -4.07 6.44 9.51
N THR A 20 -3.72 7.61 8.96
CA THR A 20 -4.21 8.89 9.47
C THR A 20 -5.23 9.49 8.51
N ALA A 21 -6.20 10.25 9.03
CA ALA A 21 -7.16 10.95 8.18
C ALA A 21 -6.46 11.89 7.19
N ALA A 22 -5.44 12.61 7.66
CA ALA A 22 -4.62 13.50 6.83
C ALA A 22 -4.01 12.76 5.62
N ALA A 23 -3.32 11.64 5.85
CA ALA A 23 -2.69 10.87 4.77
C ALA A 23 -3.72 10.35 3.76
N THR A 24 -4.86 9.84 4.24
CA THR A 24 -5.92 9.32 3.34
C THR A 24 -6.56 10.43 2.50
N GLN A 25 -6.73 11.63 3.07
CA GLN A 25 -7.31 12.78 2.39
C GLN A 25 -6.32 13.45 1.43
N GLU A 26 -5.05 13.54 1.78
CA GLU A 26 -3.98 13.99 0.90
C GLU A 26 -3.87 13.08 -0.32
N TYR A 27 -3.92 11.76 -0.12
CA TYR A 27 -3.94 10.80 -1.21
C TYR A 27 -5.14 11.01 -2.13
N ALA A 28 -6.36 11.15 -1.57
CA ALA A 28 -7.57 11.44 -2.35
C ALA A 28 -7.41 12.71 -3.21
N ARG A 29 -6.92 13.80 -2.61
CA ARG A 29 -6.70 15.07 -3.33
C ARG A 29 -5.66 14.94 -4.44
N ALA A 30 -4.65 14.08 -4.29
CA ALA A 30 -3.57 13.92 -5.26
C ALA A 30 -4.05 13.45 -6.64
N TYR A 31 -5.23 12.83 -6.73
CA TYR A 31 -5.86 12.45 -8.00
C TYR A 31 -7.27 13.04 -8.15
N ASN A 32 -7.52 14.19 -7.52
CA ASN A 32 -8.73 15.00 -7.66
C ASN A 32 -10.04 14.34 -7.19
N GLU A 33 -9.99 13.49 -6.16
CA GLU A 33 -11.21 12.98 -5.53
C GLU A 33 -11.89 14.00 -4.61
N ASP A 34 -13.21 14.02 -4.65
CA ASP A 34 -14.08 14.85 -3.81
C ASP A 34 -15.17 14.04 -3.08
N ASN A 35 -15.15 12.71 -3.20
CA ASN A 35 -16.15 11.85 -2.59
C ASN A 35 -16.25 12.12 -1.06
N PRO A 36 -17.44 12.47 -0.53
CA PRO A 36 -17.59 12.82 0.88
C PRO A 36 -17.23 11.67 1.83
N ALA A 37 -17.14 10.42 1.34
CA ALA A 37 -16.66 9.27 2.13
C ALA A 37 -15.24 9.47 2.69
N PHE A 38 -14.42 10.27 2.00
CA PHE A 38 -13.02 10.49 2.34
C PHE A 38 -12.82 11.74 3.21
N PHE A 39 -13.80 12.65 3.23
CA PHE A 39 -13.63 13.99 3.82
C PHE A 39 -14.64 14.33 4.92
N ASP A 40 -15.87 13.81 4.85
CA ASP A 40 -16.94 14.14 5.80
C ASP A 40 -17.02 13.10 6.93
N ALA A 41 -16.48 13.45 8.09
CA ALA A 41 -16.51 12.61 9.28
C ALA A 41 -17.90 12.50 9.93
N SER A 42 -18.85 13.38 9.58
CA SER A 42 -20.21 13.38 10.15
C SER A 42 -21.14 12.33 9.53
N ARG A 43 -20.74 11.78 8.38
CA ARG A 43 -21.51 10.75 7.68
C ARG A 43 -21.67 9.47 8.52
N PRO A 44 -22.82 8.77 8.39
CA PRO A 44 -22.95 7.40 8.89
C PRO A 44 -21.83 6.50 8.35
N GLY A 45 -21.13 5.79 9.24
CA GLY A 45 -19.98 4.96 8.92
C GLY A 45 -18.61 5.67 8.97
N GLY A 46 -18.59 6.99 9.19
CA GLY A 46 -17.38 7.78 9.36
C GLY A 46 -16.52 7.87 8.10
N LEU A 47 -15.28 8.33 8.30
CA LEU A 47 -14.27 8.39 7.23
C LEU A 47 -13.81 7.00 6.82
N VAL A 48 -13.65 6.80 5.52
CA VAL A 48 -12.92 5.66 4.94
C VAL A 48 -11.80 6.19 4.05
N ALA A 49 -10.71 5.44 3.94
CA ALA A 49 -9.67 5.74 2.98
C ALA A 49 -10.18 5.43 1.55
N PRO A 50 -9.70 6.15 0.53
CA PRO A 50 -9.94 5.72 -0.84
C PRO A 50 -9.38 4.31 -1.07
N PRO A 51 -10.05 3.44 -1.86
CA PRO A 51 -9.63 2.05 -2.01
C PRO A 51 -8.17 1.90 -2.43
N MET A 52 -7.68 2.77 -3.33
CA MET A 52 -6.31 2.74 -3.83
C MET A 52 -5.25 3.17 -2.80
N PHE A 53 -5.65 3.75 -1.66
CA PHE A 53 -4.75 4.00 -0.54
C PHE A 53 -4.11 2.71 -0.01
N ALA A 54 -4.72 1.55 -0.28
CA ALA A 54 -4.11 0.24 0.00
C ALA A 54 -2.69 0.10 -0.61
N ALA A 55 -2.40 0.72 -1.77
CA ALA A 55 -1.06 0.73 -2.35
C ALA A 55 -0.02 1.40 -1.42
N VAL A 56 -0.41 2.49 -0.76
CA VAL A 56 0.44 3.21 0.21
C VAL A 56 0.76 2.32 1.41
N VAL A 57 -0.26 1.61 1.92
CA VAL A 57 -0.13 0.71 3.07
C VAL A 57 0.79 -0.48 2.77
N THR A 58 0.82 -0.96 1.52
CA THR A 58 1.71 -2.05 1.10
C THR A 58 3.14 -1.59 0.81
N TRP A 59 3.36 -0.31 0.54
CA TRP A 59 4.58 0.20 -0.09
C TRP A 59 5.86 -0.17 0.68
N SER A 60 5.87 0.02 2.00
CA SER A 60 7.04 -0.34 2.82
C SER A 60 7.38 -1.83 2.75
N SER A 61 6.39 -2.70 2.75
CA SER A 61 6.63 -4.15 2.63
C SER A 61 7.10 -4.53 1.22
N THR A 62 6.60 -3.86 0.18
CA THR A 62 7.08 -4.03 -1.20
C THR A 62 8.54 -3.62 -1.33
N LEU A 63 8.92 -2.48 -0.73
CA LEU A 63 10.31 -2.02 -0.69
C LEU A 63 11.24 -3.04 0.00
N ASN A 64 10.79 -3.70 1.07
CA ASN A 64 11.60 -4.75 1.71
C ASN A 64 11.95 -5.90 0.74
N ALA A 65 11.09 -6.19 -0.24
CA ALA A 65 11.36 -7.21 -1.25
C ALA A 65 12.21 -6.67 -2.41
N VAL A 66 11.81 -5.54 -3.03
CA VAL A 66 12.50 -5.03 -4.23
C VAL A 66 13.88 -4.45 -3.95
N MET A 67 14.15 -4.04 -2.70
CA MET A 67 15.46 -3.56 -2.25
C MET A 67 16.35 -4.67 -1.70
N ASP A 68 15.86 -5.90 -1.57
CA ASP A 68 16.65 -7.01 -1.03
C ASP A 68 17.78 -7.38 -2.03
N PRO A 69 19.06 -7.32 -1.63
CA PRO A 69 20.17 -7.66 -2.51
C PRO A 69 20.10 -9.08 -3.07
N GLU A 70 19.48 -10.02 -2.36
CA GLU A 70 19.32 -11.41 -2.80
C GLU A 70 18.37 -11.52 -3.99
N VAL A 71 17.35 -10.66 -4.09
CA VAL A 71 16.42 -10.60 -5.23
C VAL A 71 17.14 -10.11 -6.49
N GLY A 72 18.13 -9.23 -6.32
CA GLY A 72 18.99 -8.76 -7.41
C GLY A 72 18.28 -7.83 -8.39
N ALA A 73 17.28 -7.07 -7.92
CA ALA A 73 16.55 -6.12 -8.75
C ALA A 73 17.40 -4.89 -9.10
N ASP A 74 17.37 -4.49 -10.37
CA ASP A 74 17.88 -3.21 -10.84
C ASP A 74 16.73 -2.20 -10.83
N LEU A 75 16.67 -1.37 -9.78
CA LEU A 75 15.58 -0.42 -9.57
C LEU A 75 15.43 0.60 -10.69
N LEU A 76 16.53 0.94 -11.39
CA LEU A 76 16.49 1.89 -12.51
C LEU A 76 15.85 1.28 -13.76
N ARG A 77 15.69 -0.05 -13.79
CA ARG A 77 15.04 -0.80 -14.86
C ARG A 77 13.74 -1.47 -14.41
N LEU A 78 13.28 -1.18 -13.19
CA LEU A 78 12.05 -1.75 -12.65
C LEU A 78 10.85 -0.90 -13.06
N VAL A 79 9.83 -1.55 -13.62
CA VAL A 79 8.54 -0.92 -13.95
C VAL A 79 7.42 -1.62 -13.19
N HIS A 80 6.42 -0.84 -12.79
CA HIS A 80 5.19 -1.38 -12.22
C HIS A 80 4.29 -1.83 -13.38
N GLY A 81 4.29 -3.13 -13.67
CA GLY A 81 3.56 -3.69 -14.81
C GLY A 81 2.06 -3.86 -14.57
N GLU A 82 1.70 -4.40 -13.41
CA GLU A 82 0.31 -4.76 -13.06
C GLU A 82 0.06 -4.54 -11.57
N GLN A 83 -1.20 -4.29 -11.23
CA GLN A 83 -1.68 -4.16 -9.86
C GLN A 83 -2.97 -4.97 -9.71
N ASP A 84 -3.01 -5.86 -8.73
CA ASP A 84 -4.23 -6.56 -8.30
C ASP A 84 -4.52 -6.28 -6.83
N MET A 85 -5.80 -6.21 -6.47
CA MET A 85 -6.25 -5.97 -5.09
C MET A 85 -7.59 -6.67 -4.83
N ARG A 86 -7.67 -7.38 -3.70
CA ARG A 86 -8.92 -7.90 -3.15
C ARG A 86 -9.26 -7.19 -1.85
N PHE A 87 -10.36 -6.43 -1.86
CA PHE A 87 -10.81 -5.70 -0.69
C PHE A 87 -11.71 -6.57 0.20
N LEU A 88 -11.26 -6.82 1.43
CA LEU A 88 -12.02 -7.60 2.43
C LEU A 88 -12.79 -6.68 3.40
N ALA A 89 -12.25 -5.51 3.69
CA ALA A 89 -12.86 -4.47 4.50
C ALA A 89 -12.32 -3.09 4.08
N PRO A 90 -13.07 -1.99 4.32
CA PRO A 90 -12.56 -0.65 4.11
C PRO A 90 -11.45 -0.30 5.11
N ILE A 91 -10.40 0.34 4.63
CA ILE A 91 -9.36 0.96 5.48
C ILE A 91 -9.92 2.26 6.07
N ARG A 92 -9.65 2.52 7.35
CA ARG A 92 -10.13 3.71 8.07
C ARG A 92 -9.00 4.44 8.78
N PRO A 93 -9.13 5.77 8.97
CA PRO A 93 -8.28 6.49 9.90
C PRO A 93 -8.30 5.85 11.30
N GLY A 94 -7.12 5.67 11.89
CA GLY A 94 -6.90 4.95 13.14
C GLY A 94 -6.54 3.47 12.97
N ASP A 95 -6.68 2.90 11.77
CA ASP A 95 -6.25 1.52 11.52
C ASP A 95 -4.72 1.41 11.66
N ARG A 96 -4.28 0.30 12.26
CA ARG A 96 -2.87 -0.09 12.30
C ARG A 96 -2.69 -1.36 11.51
N ILE A 97 -2.15 -1.24 10.30
CA ILE A 97 -2.11 -2.32 9.31
C ILE A 97 -0.68 -2.84 9.18
N THR A 98 -0.51 -4.14 9.35
CA THR A 98 0.77 -4.83 9.13
C THR A 98 0.73 -5.55 7.78
N THR A 99 1.70 -5.25 6.90
CA THR A 99 1.85 -5.85 5.58
C THR A 99 3.15 -6.66 5.48
N ARG A 100 3.16 -7.67 4.61
CA ARG A 100 4.31 -8.56 4.38
C ARG A 100 4.37 -8.90 2.90
N ALA A 101 5.56 -8.77 2.30
CA ALA A 101 5.84 -9.27 0.96
C ALA A 101 6.27 -10.74 1.00
N LYS A 102 5.97 -11.47 -0.08
CA LYS A 102 6.30 -12.87 -0.29
C LYS A 102 6.63 -13.13 -1.77
#